data_AF-W8R689-F1
#
_entry.id   AF-W8R689-F1
#
_cell.length_a   1.000
_cell.length_b   1.000
_cell.length_c   1.000
_cell.angle_alpha   90.00
_cell.angle_beta   90.00
_cell.angle_gamma   90.00
#
_symmetry.space_group_name_H-M   'P 1'
#
loop_
_entity.id
_entity.type
_entity.pdbx_description
1 polymer ?
#
loop_
_entity_poly.entity_id
_entity_poly.type
_entity_poly.pdbx_seq_one_letter_code
_entity_poly.pdbx_strand_id
1 'polypeptide(L)'
;MRISRQHWQALLGELTEARRQRHLVTYRALVERLQLPAPAMQTLTAALEHLAALDARADRPLRSALVISQGASRLPRTGFFECVTRLGRFSGPADGAAAASWHAGEVARVFEFDYPETP
;
A
#
# COMPACT_ATOMS: atom_id res chain seq x y z
N MET A 1 7.70 -7.07 13.48
CA MET A 1 8.00 -5.90 12.62
C MET A 1 8.59 -4.80 13.49
N ARG A 2 9.77 -4.26 13.15
CA ARG A 2 10.38 -3.13 13.89
C ARG A 2 10.46 -1.91 12.97
N ILE A 3 9.35 -1.20 12.80
CA ILE A 3 9.36 0.16 12.25
C ILE A 3 9.28 1.13 13.45
N SER A 4 10.02 2.23 13.42
CA SER A 4 9.88 3.25 14.47
C SER A 4 8.51 3.92 14.36
N ARG A 5 8.00 4.46 15.48
CA ARG A 5 6.76 5.24 15.48
C ARG A 5 6.82 6.42 14.50
N GLN A 6 7.98 7.06 14.42
CA GLN A 6 8.23 8.17 13.49
C GLN A 6 8.10 7.73 12.03
N HIS A 7 8.77 6.65 11.62
CA HIS A 7 8.68 6.14 10.25
C HIS A 7 7.27 5.63 9.91
N TRP A 8 6.56 5.06 10.90
CA TRP A 8 5.17 4.66 10.73
C TRP A 8 4.25 5.87 10.48
N GLN A 9 4.38 6.93 11.28
CA GLN A 9 3.62 8.17 11.09
C GLN A 9 3.94 8.83 9.75
N ALA A 10 5.22 8.86 9.36
CA ALA A 10 5.65 9.40 8.07
C ALA A 10 5.07 8.60 6.89
N LEU A 11 5.04 7.26 6.97
CA LEU A 11 4.39 6.42 5.96
C LEU A 11 2.90 6.73 5.83
N LEU A 12 2.18 6.85 6.95
CA LEU A 12 0.76 7.20 6.94
C LEU A 12 0.52 8.61 6.37
N GLY A 13 1.41 9.57 6.68
CA GLY A 13 1.38 10.91 6.12
C GLY A 13 1.53 10.92 4.60
N GLU A 14 2.57 10.25 4.08
CA GLU A 14 2.81 10.13 2.63
C GLU A 14 1.60 9.51 1.90
N LEU A 15 0.99 8.46 2.47
CA LEU A 15 -0.19 7.82 1.86
C LEU A 15 -1.45 8.68 1.98
N THR A 16 -1.58 9.47 3.04
CA THR A 16 -2.69 10.42 3.20
C THR A 16 -2.61 11.54 2.16
N GLU A 17 -1.42 12.09 1.96
CA GLU A 17 -1.18 13.11 0.92
C GLU A 17 -1.37 12.54 -0.49
N ALA A 18 -0.85 11.33 -0.75
CA ALA A 18 -1.05 10.65 -2.03
C ALA A 18 -2.54 10.41 -2.34
N ARG A 19 -3.33 10.04 -1.33
CA ARG A 19 -4.79 9.91 -1.44
C ARG A 19 -5.45 11.25 -1.76
N ARG A 20 -5.13 12.30 -0.99
CA ARG A 20 -5.71 13.65 -1.17
C ARG A 20 -5.42 14.21 -2.56
N GLN A 21 -4.23 13.97 -3.08
CA GLN A 21 -3.79 14.40 -4.41
C GLN A 21 -4.16 13.41 -5.53
N ARG A 22 -4.83 12.29 -5.19
CA ARG A 22 -5.27 11.23 -6.10
C ARG A 22 -4.14 10.68 -6.98
N HIS A 23 -2.95 10.49 -6.42
CA HIS A 23 -1.80 9.94 -7.14
C HIS A 23 -1.27 8.65 -6.52
N LEU A 24 -0.54 7.89 -7.33
CA LEU A 24 0.18 6.69 -6.88
C LEU A 24 1.61 7.06 -6.49
N VAL A 25 2.18 6.33 -5.52
CA VAL A 25 3.57 6.50 -5.08
C VAL A 25 4.37 5.25 -5.39
N THR A 26 5.66 5.40 -5.67
CA THR A 26 6.51 4.24 -5.96
C THR A 26 7.18 3.75 -4.68
N TYR A 27 7.47 2.45 -4.60
CA TYR A 27 8.27 1.92 -3.47
C TYR A 27 9.59 2.68 -3.30
N ARG A 28 10.24 3.04 -4.41
CA ARG A 28 11.50 3.81 -4.39
C ARG A 28 11.31 5.18 -3.75
N ALA A 29 10.29 5.92 -4.18
CA ALA A 29 9.99 7.24 -3.63
C ALA A 29 9.69 7.18 -2.12
N LEU A 30 8.95 6.16 -1.67
CA LEU A 30 8.70 5.97 -0.23
C LEU A 30 9.99 5.65 0.54
N VAL A 31 10.85 4.77 0.03
CA VAL A 31 12.14 4.50 0.69
C VAL A 31 12.99 5.78 0.81
N GLU A 32 13.06 6.56 -0.27
CA GLU A 32 13.83 7.81 -0.31
C GLU A 32 13.28 8.84 0.67
N ARG A 33 11.96 9.08 0.67
CA ARG A 33 11.32 10.09 1.53
C ARG A 33 11.29 9.72 3.01
N LEU A 34 11.07 8.44 3.31
CA LEU A 34 11.02 7.95 4.68
C LEU A 34 12.41 7.75 5.29
N GLN A 35 13.48 7.83 4.49
CA GLN A 35 14.87 7.63 4.90
C GLN A 35 15.07 6.34 5.73
N LEU A 36 14.39 5.26 5.32
CA LEU A 36 14.39 4.02 6.09
C LEU A 36 15.80 3.42 6.17
N PRO A 37 16.24 2.95 7.36
CA PRO A 37 17.52 2.26 7.49
C PRO A 37 17.50 0.92 6.74
N ALA A 38 18.69 0.46 6.32
CA ALA A 38 18.82 -0.86 5.72
C ALA A 38 18.45 -1.97 6.74
N PRO A 39 17.65 -2.99 6.35
CA PRO A 39 17.10 -3.26 5.03
C PRO A 39 15.80 -2.47 4.74
N ALA A 40 15.90 -1.40 3.95
CA ALA A 40 14.82 -0.42 3.75
C ALA A 40 13.59 -1.01 3.05
N MET A 41 13.81 -1.72 1.92
CA MET A 41 12.72 -2.33 1.15
C MET A 41 11.97 -3.41 1.93
N GLN A 42 12.66 -4.22 2.72
CA GLN A 42 12.03 -5.24 3.56
C GLN A 42 11.20 -4.59 4.67
N THR A 43 11.74 -3.53 5.29
CA THR A 43 11.04 -2.75 6.32
C THR A 43 9.78 -2.08 5.75
N LEU A 44 9.87 -1.45 4.58
CA LEU A 44 8.73 -0.84 3.90
C LEU A 44 7.67 -1.89 3.54
N THR A 45 8.09 -3.03 2.98
CA THR A 45 7.15 -4.10 2.58
C THR A 45 6.38 -4.61 3.80
N ALA A 46 7.08 -4.93 4.90
CA ALA A 46 6.42 -5.38 6.13
C ALA A 46 5.45 -4.34 6.69
N ALA A 47 5.82 -3.05 6.65
CA ALA A 47 4.95 -1.96 7.09
C ALA A 47 3.67 -1.85 6.23
N LEU A 48 3.79 -1.99 4.91
CA LEU A 48 2.66 -1.97 3.98
C LEU A 48 1.74 -3.19 4.16
N GLU A 49 2.29 -4.38 4.39
CA GLU A 49 1.49 -5.57 4.71
C GLU A 49 0.75 -5.42 6.04
N HIS A 50 1.42 -4.85 7.06
CA HIS A 50 0.77 -4.55 8.34
C HIS A 50 -0.36 -3.53 8.18
N LEU A 51 -0.14 -2.47 7.39
CA LEU A 51 -1.16 -1.48 7.06
C LEU A 51 -2.35 -2.13 6.33
N ALA A 52 -2.09 -2.99 5.35
CA ALA A 52 -3.13 -3.73 4.64
C ALA A 52 -3.96 -4.59 5.60
N ALA A 53 -3.31 -5.26 6.56
CA ALA A 53 -4.02 -6.04 7.57
C ALA A 53 -4.89 -5.17 8.49
N LEU A 54 -4.42 -3.98 8.89
CA LEU A 54 -5.22 -3.03 9.67
C LEU A 54 -6.44 -2.53 8.88
N ASP A 55 -6.23 -2.17 7.61
CA ASP A 55 -7.29 -1.71 6.72
C ASP A 55 -8.32 -2.84 6.48
N ALA A 56 -7.85 -4.07 6.23
CA ALA A 56 -8.71 -5.23 6.06
C ALA A 56 -9.51 -5.58 7.33
N ARG A 57 -8.94 -5.42 8.53
CA ARG A 57 -9.66 -5.69 9.79
C ARG A 57 -10.72 -4.63 10.10
N ALA A 58 -10.49 -3.40 9.67
CA ALA A 58 -11.43 -2.28 9.80
C ALA A 58 -12.44 -2.19 8.65
N ASP A 59 -12.48 -3.20 7.77
CA ASP A 59 -13.28 -3.25 6.56
C ASP A 59 -13.24 -1.99 5.67
N ARG A 60 -12.04 -1.42 5.52
CA ARG A 60 -11.80 -0.24 4.69
C ARG A 60 -10.90 -0.55 3.50
N PRO A 61 -10.90 0.29 2.45
CA PRO A 61 -10.02 0.10 1.31
C PRO A 61 -8.54 0.14 1.73
N LEU A 62 -7.72 -0.66 1.06
CA LEU A 62 -6.33 -0.88 1.43
C LEU A 62 -5.45 0.28 0.95
N ARG A 63 -5.00 1.15 1.87
CA ARG A 63 -4.14 2.30 1.53
C ARG A 63 -2.83 1.89 0.88
N SER A 64 -2.33 0.68 1.20
CA SER A 64 -1.15 0.10 0.58
C SER A 64 -1.28 -0.11 -0.94
N ALA A 65 -2.51 -0.12 -1.49
CA ALA A 65 -2.75 -0.19 -2.93
C ALA A 65 -2.23 1.04 -3.69
N LEU A 66 -2.00 2.18 -3.01
CA LEU A 66 -1.39 3.37 -3.63
C LEU A 66 0.09 3.18 -3.98
N VAL A 67 0.73 2.12 -3.49
CA VAL A 67 2.16 1.87 -3.67
C VAL A 67 2.42 0.91 -4.83
N ILE A 68 3.14 1.38 -5.83
CA ILE A 68 3.36 0.66 -7.08
C ILE A 68 4.85 0.52 -7.43
N SER A 69 5.16 -0.40 -8.33
CA SER A 69 6.49 -0.53 -8.92
C SER A 69 6.79 0.60 -9.90
N GLN A 70 8.08 0.92 -10.12
CA GLN A 70 8.50 1.93 -11.11
C GLN A 70 8.46 1.44 -12.58
N GLY A 71 8.14 0.16 -12.81
CA GLY A 71 8.13 -0.44 -14.14
C GLY A 71 6.88 -0.11 -14.97
N ALA A 72 6.89 -0.56 -16.23
CA ALA A 72 5.86 -0.26 -17.23
C ALA A 72 4.44 -0.67 -16.83
N SER A 73 4.28 -1.76 -16.06
CA SER A 73 2.96 -2.20 -15.60
C SER A 73 2.32 -1.24 -14.59
N ARG A 74 3.12 -0.42 -13.89
CA ARG A 74 2.65 0.47 -12.81
C ARG A 74 1.81 -0.26 -11.75
N LEU A 75 2.02 -1.57 -11.58
CA LEU A 75 1.34 -2.40 -10.58
C LEU A 75 2.18 -2.56 -9.30
N PRO A 76 1.54 -2.85 -8.14
CA PRO A 76 2.23 -3.36 -6.96
C PRO A 76 3.05 -4.62 -7.28
N ARG A 77 4.03 -4.93 -6.44
CA ARG A 77 4.82 -6.16 -6.59
C ARG A 77 3.98 -7.39 -6.27
N THR A 78 4.35 -8.57 -6.80
CA THR A 78 3.65 -9.85 -6.56
C THR A 78 3.33 -10.11 -5.09
N GLY A 79 4.26 -9.82 -4.17
CA GLY A 79 4.05 -9.99 -2.73
C GLY A 79 2.87 -9.19 -2.15
N PHE A 80 2.49 -8.06 -2.76
CA PHE A 80 1.27 -7.34 -2.39
C PHE A 80 0.02 -8.16 -2.72
N PHE A 81 -0.06 -8.75 -3.92
CA PHE A 81 -1.19 -9.59 -4.33
C PHE A 81 -1.29 -10.85 -3.48
N GLU A 82 -0.16 -11.48 -3.15
CA GLU A 82 -0.11 -12.59 -2.19
C GLU A 82 -0.64 -12.17 -0.81
N CYS A 83 -0.25 -10.98 -0.33
CA CYS A 83 -0.73 -10.43 0.94
C CYS A 83 -2.25 -10.23 0.93
N VAL A 84 -2.82 -9.56 -0.08
CA VAL A 84 -4.26 -9.28 -0.13
C VAL A 84 -5.10 -10.54 -0.37
N THR A 85 -4.55 -11.56 -1.02
CA THR A 85 -5.17 -12.89 -1.12
C THR A 85 -5.21 -13.56 0.26
N ARG A 86 -4.12 -13.53 1.04
CA ARG A 86 -4.13 -14.04 2.43
C ARG A 86 -5.12 -13.30 3.33
N LEU A 87 -5.38 -12.02 3.05
CA LEU A 87 -6.38 -11.21 3.75
C LEU A 87 -7.82 -11.44 3.26
N GLY A 88 -8.04 -12.28 2.25
CA GLY A 88 -9.36 -12.55 1.68
C GLY A 88 -9.95 -11.38 0.86
N ARG A 89 -9.12 -10.42 0.45
CA ARG A 89 -9.54 -9.21 -0.28
C ARG A 89 -9.54 -9.37 -1.80
N PHE A 90 -8.73 -10.30 -2.28
CA PHE A 90 -8.60 -10.64 -3.70
C PHE A 90 -8.57 -12.16 -3.86
N SER A 91 -9.12 -12.64 -4.97
CA SER A 91 -9.12 -14.06 -5.33
C SER A 91 -8.82 -14.16 -6.83
N GLY A 92 -7.55 -14.35 -7.17
CA GLY A 92 -7.09 -14.43 -8.55
C GLY A 92 -5.57 -14.52 -8.66
N PRO A 93 -5.04 -14.71 -9.88
CA PRO A 93 -3.61 -14.67 -10.13
C PRO A 93 -3.00 -13.34 -9.67
N ALA A 94 -1.77 -13.38 -9.16
CA ALA A 94 -1.04 -12.20 -8.69
C ALA A 94 -0.52 -11.29 -9.82
N ASP A 95 -0.94 -11.56 -11.07
CA ASP A 95 -0.56 -10.87 -12.28
C ASP A 95 -1.72 -10.84 -13.31
N GLY A 96 -1.44 -10.23 -14.46
CA GLY A 96 -2.38 -10.17 -15.58
C GLY A 96 -3.53 -9.18 -15.37
N ALA A 97 -4.54 -9.29 -16.24
CA ALA A 97 -5.65 -8.34 -16.33
C ALA A 97 -6.53 -8.33 -15.08
N ALA A 98 -6.71 -9.49 -14.42
CA ALA A 98 -7.50 -9.60 -13.21
C ALA A 98 -6.88 -8.82 -12.04
N ALA A 99 -5.56 -8.99 -11.82
CA ALA A 99 -4.82 -8.24 -10.81
C ALA A 99 -4.85 -6.73 -11.09
N ALA A 100 -4.66 -6.33 -12.36
CA ALA A 100 -4.71 -4.94 -12.76
C ALA A 100 -6.11 -4.30 -12.56
N SER A 101 -7.17 -5.00 -12.95
CA SER A 101 -8.55 -4.52 -12.80
C SER A 101 -8.94 -4.39 -11.32
N TRP A 102 -8.58 -5.39 -10.50
CA TRP A 102 -8.85 -5.33 -9.06
C TRP A 102 -8.05 -4.21 -8.39
N HIS A 103 -6.76 -4.07 -8.71
CA HIS A 103 -5.91 -2.99 -8.18
C HIS A 103 -6.45 -1.61 -8.53
N ALA A 104 -6.89 -1.39 -9.77
CA ALA A 104 -7.50 -0.13 -10.21
C ALA A 104 -8.79 0.18 -9.43
N GLY A 105 -9.65 -0.82 -9.22
CA GLY A 105 -10.87 -0.67 -8.41
C GLY A 105 -10.55 -0.33 -6.95
N GLU A 106 -9.56 -0.99 -6.35
CA GLU A 106 -9.17 -0.73 -4.97
C GLU A 106 -8.55 0.67 -4.80
N VAL A 107 -7.73 1.12 -5.77
CA VAL A 107 -7.22 2.49 -5.80
C VAL A 107 -8.36 3.52 -5.87
N ALA A 108 -9.38 3.29 -6.70
CA ALA A 108 -10.53 4.17 -6.78
C ALA A 108 -11.25 4.29 -5.43
N ARG A 109 -11.47 3.14 -4.76
CA ARG A 109 -12.06 3.11 -3.42
C ARG A 109 -11.21 3.85 -2.39
N VAL A 110 -9.88 3.71 -2.41
CA VAL A 110 -8.99 4.45 -1.51
C VAL A 110 -9.12 5.96 -1.73
N PHE A 111 -9.24 6.42 -2.98
CA PHE A 111 -9.40 7.85 -3.26
C PHE A 111 -10.74 8.42 -2.81
N GLU A 112 -11.79 7.61 -2.77
CA GLU A 112 -13.13 8.02 -2.35
C GLU A 112 -13.36 7.88 -0.84
N PHE A 113 -12.64 6.96 -0.18
CA PHE A 113 -12.83 6.67 1.23
C PHE A 113 -12.26 7.78 2.12
N ASP A 114 -13.06 8.19 3.11
CA ASP A 114 -12.61 9.09 4.16
C ASP A 114 -12.10 8.29 5.36
N TYR A 115 -10.79 8.35 5.59
CA TYR A 115 -10.16 7.62 6.68
C TYR A 115 -10.24 8.48 7.94
N PRO A 116 -10.79 7.97 9.06
CA PRO A 116 -10.82 8.73 10.30
C PRO A 116 -9.40 9.15 10.70
N GLU A 117 -9.25 10.38 11.20
CA GLU A 117 -7.95 10.99 11.52
C GLU A 117 -7.23 10.29 12.70
N THR A 118 -7.83 9.28 13.33
CA THR A 118 -7.24 8.52 14.44
C THR A 118 -7.76 7.07 14.48
N PRO A 119 -6.93 6.09 14.93
CA PRO A 119 -7.37 4.72 15.20
C PRO A 119 -8.42 4.63 16.31
#